data_AF-A0A0N5CTJ7-F1
#
_entry.id   AF-A0A0N5CTJ7-F1
#
_cell.length_a   1.000
_cell.length_b   1.000
_cell.length_c   1.000
_cell.angle_alpha   90.00
_cell.angle_beta   90.00
_cell.angle_gamma   90.00
#
_symmetry.space_group_name_H-M   'P 1'
#
loop_
_entity.id
_entity.type
_entity.pdbx_description
1 polymer ?
#
loop_
_entity_poly.entity_id
_entity_poly.type
_entity_poly.pdbx_seq_one_letter_code
_entity_poly.pdbx_strand_id
1 'polypeptide(L)'
;MLIFLVVLSLTLISICTTALRVTNYNETEAKILLNLAAGAYSLQPQDCVKNTLPSREEWIIYSSGSTTCDVIQSSCAFYTIRSDILKEIIIIFRGTKTRKQLFLEGWQSLNNGKNFLGVGMVNPYFSKAINKIWSNIEPLLRDPIFRSYRVTFTGHSLGKIKFHY
;
A
#
# COMPACT_ATOMS: atom_id res chain seq x y z
N MET A 1 -7.15 -52.76 18.13
CA MET A 1 -6.97 -52.58 16.67
C MET A 1 -8.12 -51.81 16.03
N LEU A 2 -9.39 -52.18 16.26
CA LEU A 2 -10.57 -51.52 15.66
C LEU A 2 -10.76 -50.05 16.08
N ILE A 3 -10.55 -49.73 17.37
CA ILE A 3 -10.66 -48.34 17.88
C ILE A 3 -9.60 -47.43 17.26
N PHE A 4 -8.39 -47.95 17.02
CA PHE A 4 -7.29 -47.19 16.42
C PHE A 4 -7.58 -46.84 14.96
N LEU A 5 -8.22 -47.75 14.22
CA LEU A 5 -8.67 -47.52 12.83
C LEU A 5 -9.81 -46.49 12.74
N VAL A 6 -10.74 -46.48 13.71
CA VAL A 6 -11.86 -45.51 13.76
C VAL A 6 -11.36 -44.10 14.13
N VAL A 7 -10.40 -43.98 15.05
CA VAL A 7 -9.81 -42.67 15.38
C VAL A 7 -8.99 -42.13 14.21
N LEU A 8 -8.23 -43.00 13.52
CA LEU A 8 -7.45 -42.60 12.34
C LEU A 8 -8.35 -42.13 11.19
N SER A 9 -9.48 -42.79 10.94
CA SER A 9 -10.43 -42.38 9.90
C SER A 9 -11.15 -41.06 10.24
N LEU A 10 -11.52 -40.83 11.51
CA LEU A 10 -12.13 -39.57 11.96
C LEU A 10 -11.15 -38.39 11.86
N THR A 11 -9.85 -38.59 12.15
CA THR A 11 -8.83 -37.54 11.99
C THR A 11 -8.57 -37.17 10.53
N LEU A 12 -8.66 -38.13 9.60
CA LEU A 12 -8.47 -37.87 8.16
C LEU A 12 -9.64 -37.07 7.55
N ILE A 13 -10.86 -37.24 8.07
CA ILE A 13 -12.05 -36.49 7.60
C ILE A 13 -12.00 -35.03 8.07
N SER A 14 -11.42 -34.74 9.24
CA SER A 14 -11.35 -33.38 9.79
C SER A 14 -10.36 -32.46 9.08
N ILE A 15 -9.45 -32.98 8.24
CA ILE A 15 -8.41 -32.19 7.55
C ILE A 15 -8.95 -31.53 6.27
N CYS A 16 -10.09 -32.00 5.74
CA CYS A 16 -10.60 -31.57 4.43
C CYS A 16 -11.84 -30.68 4.50
N THR A 17 -11.87 -29.70 5.41
CA THR A 17 -12.86 -28.61 5.37
C THR A 17 -12.22 -27.26 5.67
N THR A 18 -11.02 -27.01 5.15
CA THR A 18 -10.67 -25.61 4.88
C THR A 18 -11.48 -25.21 3.65
N ALA A 19 -12.66 -24.65 3.90
CA ALA A 19 -13.40 -23.98 2.84
C ALA A 19 -12.43 -23.02 2.16
N LEU A 20 -12.12 -23.28 0.88
CA LEU A 20 -11.25 -22.43 0.10
C LEU A 20 -11.84 -21.02 0.24
N ARG A 21 -11.14 -20.12 0.94
CA ARG A 21 -11.60 -18.73 1.05
C ARG A 21 -11.42 -18.11 -0.32
N VAL A 22 -12.47 -18.21 -1.14
CA VAL A 22 -12.59 -17.46 -2.38
C VAL A 22 -12.67 -16.00 -1.97
N THR A 23 -11.59 -15.27 -2.25
CA THR A 23 -11.56 -13.82 -2.06
C THR A 23 -11.84 -13.17 -3.40
N ASN A 24 -12.42 -11.97 -3.40
CA ASN A 24 -12.53 -11.13 -4.61
C ASN A 24 -11.17 -10.49 -4.98
N TYR A 25 -10.05 -11.12 -4.61
CA TYR A 25 -8.71 -10.63 -4.88
C TYR A 25 -8.39 -10.79 -6.36
N ASN A 26 -8.02 -9.69 -6.99
CA ASN A 26 -7.53 -9.69 -8.36
C ASN A 26 -6.00 -9.72 -8.36
N GLU A 27 -5.41 -10.88 -8.66
CA GLU A 27 -3.97 -11.06 -8.68
C GLU A 27 -3.27 -10.18 -9.72
N THR A 28 -3.89 -9.97 -10.87
CA THR A 28 -3.35 -9.13 -11.94
C THR A 28 -3.25 -7.68 -11.48
N GLU A 29 -4.31 -7.14 -10.90
CA GLU A 29 -4.31 -5.79 -10.32
C GLU A 29 -3.26 -5.67 -9.21
N ALA A 30 -3.19 -6.65 -8.32
CA ALA A 30 -2.22 -6.64 -7.24
C ALA A 30 -0.76 -6.66 -7.74
N LYS A 31 -0.44 -7.41 -8.81
CA LYS A 31 0.88 -7.41 -9.44
C LYS A 31 1.21 -6.05 -10.05
N ILE A 32 0.25 -5.41 -10.73
CA ILE A 32 0.40 -4.05 -11.27
C ILE A 32 0.70 -3.07 -10.14
N LEU A 33 -0.12 -3.06 -9.09
CA LEU A 33 0.05 -2.15 -7.94
C LEU A 33 1.36 -2.40 -7.20
N LEU A 34 1.84 -3.64 -7.13
CA LEU A 34 3.15 -3.98 -6.57
C LEU A 34 4.31 -3.45 -7.42
N ASN A 35 4.24 -3.62 -8.74
CA ASN A 35 5.26 -3.11 -9.66
C ASN A 35 5.37 -1.58 -9.60
N LEU A 36 4.23 -0.90 -9.55
CA LEU A 36 4.19 0.56 -9.33
C LEU A 36 4.79 0.92 -7.96
N ALA A 37 4.43 0.21 -6.90
CA ALA A 37 5.04 0.43 -5.58
C ALA A 37 6.56 0.23 -5.57
N ALA A 38 7.10 -0.70 -6.36
CA ALA A 38 8.54 -0.86 -6.55
C ALA A 38 9.15 0.32 -7.32
N GLY A 39 8.44 0.86 -8.31
CA GLY A 39 8.84 2.06 -9.07
C GLY A 39 9.09 3.29 -8.20
N ALA A 40 8.46 3.36 -7.02
CA ALA A 40 8.69 4.43 -6.05
C ALA A 40 10.14 4.48 -5.54
N TYR A 41 10.88 3.37 -5.61
CA TYR A 41 12.29 3.29 -5.25
C TYR A 41 13.25 3.67 -6.39
N SER A 42 12.75 3.81 -7.63
CA SER A 42 13.53 4.21 -8.80
C SER A 42 13.88 5.69 -8.78
N LEU A 43 15.00 6.05 -9.42
CA LEU A 43 15.30 7.45 -9.77
C LEU A 43 14.45 7.95 -10.95
N GLN A 44 13.96 7.02 -11.78
CA GLN A 44 13.15 7.29 -12.96
C GLN A 44 11.85 6.46 -12.88
N PRO A 45 10.86 6.88 -12.08
CA PRO A 45 9.60 6.14 -11.89
C PRO A 45 8.78 6.04 -13.19
N GLN A 46 8.97 6.95 -14.15
CA GLN A 46 8.31 6.92 -15.45
C GLN A 46 8.57 5.62 -16.23
N ASP A 47 9.80 5.10 -16.19
CA ASP A 47 10.13 3.87 -16.92
C ASP A 47 9.40 2.68 -16.31
N CYS A 48 9.26 2.66 -14.98
CA CYS A 48 8.48 1.64 -14.28
C CYS A 48 7.00 1.71 -14.67
N VAL A 49 6.44 2.92 -14.82
CA VAL A 49 5.06 3.14 -15.27
C VAL A 49 4.87 2.61 -16.68
N LYS A 50 5.74 2.99 -17.63
CA LYS A 50 5.68 2.54 -19.03
C LYS A 50 5.83 1.03 -19.19
N ASN A 51 6.65 0.40 -18.35
CA ASN A 51 6.85 -1.05 -18.38
C ASN A 51 5.71 -1.83 -17.71
N THR A 52 4.92 -1.18 -16.85
CA THR A 52 3.85 -1.84 -16.08
C THR A 52 2.47 -1.65 -16.69
N LEU A 53 2.20 -0.46 -17.26
CA LEU A 53 0.87 -0.07 -17.72
C LEU A 53 0.82 0.05 -19.25
N PRO A 54 -0.31 -0.31 -19.89
CA PRO A 54 -0.48 -0.19 -21.33
C PRO A 54 -0.31 1.26 -21.84
N SER A 55 0.45 1.44 -22.92
CA SER A 55 0.72 2.77 -23.48
C SER A 55 -0.54 3.51 -23.96
N ARG A 56 -1.57 2.78 -24.41
CA ARG A 56 -2.86 3.31 -24.85
C ARG A 56 -3.67 4.01 -23.75
N GLU A 57 -3.29 3.80 -22.48
CA GLU A 57 -3.97 4.39 -21.33
C GLU A 57 -3.35 5.73 -20.91
N GLU A 58 -2.27 6.15 -21.57
CA GLU A 58 -1.65 7.48 -21.44
C GLU A 58 -1.39 7.91 -19.99
N TRP A 59 -0.79 6.99 -19.22
CA TRP A 59 -0.39 7.27 -17.84
C TRP A 59 0.78 8.26 -17.78
N ILE A 60 0.60 9.35 -17.02
CA ILE A 60 1.62 10.37 -16.80
C ILE A 60 1.95 10.51 -15.31
N ILE A 61 3.19 10.88 -14.98
CA ILE A 61 3.53 11.35 -13.64
C ILE A 61 2.94 12.73 -13.47
N TYR A 62 1.98 12.85 -12.57
CA TYR A 62 1.33 14.10 -12.22
C TYR A 62 2.16 14.89 -11.21
N SER A 63 2.64 14.21 -10.17
CA SER A 63 3.44 14.83 -9.11
C SER A 63 4.34 13.80 -8.45
N SER A 64 5.47 14.24 -7.93
CA SER A 64 6.34 13.42 -7.09
C SER A 64 7.00 14.27 -6.02
N GLY A 65 7.42 13.63 -4.95
CA GLY A 65 8.11 14.32 -3.87
C GLY A 65 8.84 13.36 -2.96
N SER A 66 9.88 13.87 -2.31
CA SER A 66 10.63 13.14 -1.29
C SER A 66 10.87 14.08 -0.12
N THR A 67 10.59 13.62 1.09
CA THR A 67 10.79 14.39 2.31
C THR A 67 11.41 13.51 3.37
N THR A 68 12.17 14.14 4.27
CA THR A 68 12.72 13.46 5.43
C THR A 68 11.59 13.17 6.41
N CYS A 69 11.29 11.89 6.63
CA CYS A 69 10.20 11.48 7.51
C CYS A 69 10.61 11.40 8.97
N ASP A 70 11.82 10.91 9.25
CA ASP A 70 12.24 10.54 10.60
C ASP A 70 13.51 11.24 11.06
N VAL A 71 13.72 11.20 12.38
CA VAL A 71 14.81 11.86 13.11
C VAL A 71 16.20 11.36 12.67
N ILE A 72 16.24 10.17 12.05
CA ILE A 72 17.46 9.49 11.55
C ILE A 72 17.58 9.61 10.02
N GLN A 73 17.15 10.74 9.43
CA GLN A 73 17.28 11.07 7.99
C GLN A 73 16.65 10.07 7.00
N SER A 74 15.71 9.25 7.47
CA SER A 74 14.99 8.34 6.58
C SER A 74 14.02 9.12 5.70
N SER A 75 14.23 9.07 4.38
CA SER A 75 13.36 9.77 3.42
C SER A 75 12.16 8.90 3.02
N CYS A 76 10.96 9.44 3.18
CA CYS A 76 9.80 8.92 2.45
C CYS A 76 9.70 9.64 1.12
N ALA A 77 9.14 8.95 0.15
CA ALA A 77 8.80 9.55 -1.12
C ALA A 77 7.43 9.09 -1.56
N PHE A 78 6.86 9.83 -2.50
CA PHE A 78 5.66 9.45 -3.19
C PHE A 78 5.77 9.88 -4.64
N TYR A 79 4.97 9.25 -5.48
CA TYR A 79 4.63 9.81 -6.77
C TYR A 79 3.19 9.46 -7.10
N THR A 80 2.58 10.30 -7.92
CA THR A 80 1.21 10.18 -8.37
C THR A 80 1.23 10.05 -9.87
N ILE A 81 0.50 9.07 -10.38
CA ILE A 81 0.22 8.93 -11.80
C ILE A 81 -1.26 9.17 -12.08
N ARG A 82 -1.54 9.64 -13.29
CA ARG A 82 -2.89 9.93 -13.77
C ARG A 82 -3.07 9.40 -15.18
N SER A 83 -4.26 8.88 -15.45
CA SER A 83 -4.77 8.63 -16.81
C SER A 83 -6.06 9.43 -17.00
N ASP A 84 -6.06 10.35 -17.97
CA ASP A 84 -7.25 11.12 -18.32
C ASP A 84 -8.23 10.31 -19.20
N ILE A 85 -7.73 9.27 -19.89
CA ILE A 85 -8.53 8.32 -20.66
C ILE A 85 -9.38 7.46 -19.73
N LEU A 86 -8.76 6.87 -18.71
CA LEU A 86 -9.45 6.01 -17.75
C LEU A 86 -10.17 6.81 -16.65
N LYS A 87 -9.85 8.11 -16.50
CA LYS A 87 -10.26 8.92 -15.35
C LYS A 87 -9.80 8.26 -14.05
N GLU A 88 -8.51 7.96 -13.97
CA GLU A 88 -7.91 7.32 -12.80
C GLU A 88 -6.67 8.05 -12.31
N ILE A 89 -6.50 8.02 -10.98
CA ILE A 89 -5.34 8.51 -10.27
C ILE A 89 -4.84 7.38 -9.39
N ILE A 90 -3.54 7.09 -9.48
CA ILE A 90 -2.88 6.17 -8.56
C ILE A 90 -1.85 6.97 -7.77
N ILE A 91 -1.93 6.89 -6.45
CA ILE A 91 -1.01 7.52 -5.52
C ILE A 91 -0.15 6.43 -4.91
N ILE A 92 1.16 6.53 -5.14
CA ILE A 92 2.14 5.51 -4.81
C ILE A 92 3.05 6.02 -3.71
N PHE A 93 3.06 5.32 -2.58
CA PHE A 93 3.94 5.62 -1.44
C PHE A 93 5.17 4.72 -1.42
N ARG A 94 6.34 5.35 -1.26
CA ARG A 94 7.61 4.67 -1.00
C ARG A 94 7.81 4.51 0.51
N GLY A 95 8.06 3.28 0.96
CA GLY A 95 8.57 3.03 2.30
C GLY A 95 10.03 3.50 2.50
N THR A 96 10.51 3.44 3.73
CA THR A 96 11.88 3.83 4.09
C THR A 96 12.96 2.91 3.50
N LYS A 97 14.15 3.46 3.18
CA LYS A 97 15.31 2.70 2.67
C LYS A 97 16.04 1.89 3.77
N THR A 98 16.07 2.37 5.01
CA THR A 98 16.82 1.85 6.18
C THR A 98 15.99 0.91 7.07
N ARG A 99 15.51 -0.19 6.48
CA ARG A 99 14.40 -1.02 7.01
C ARG A 99 14.58 -1.73 8.36
N LYS A 100 15.80 -2.01 8.84
CA LYS A 100 15.97 -2.91 10.02
C LYS A 100 15.89 -2.19 11.37
N GLN A 101 16.52 -1.03 11.51
CA GLN A 101 16.60 -0.32 12.79
C GLN A 101 15.31 0.43 13.11
N LEU A 102 14.69 1.01 12.08
CA LEU A 102 13.41 1.72 12.16
C LEU A 102 12.22 0.81 12.49
N PHE A 103 12.27 -0.46 12.06
CA PHE A 103 11.23 -1.45 12.36
C PHE A 103 11.20 -1.79 13.86
N LEU A 104 12.37 -1.97 14.48
CA LEU A 104 12.48 -2.27 15.91
C LEU A 104 12.00 -1.10 16.77
N GLU A 105 12.41 0.13 16.43
CA GLU A 105 11.96 1.35 17.10
C GLU A 105 10.46 1.62 16.87
N GLY A 106 9.96 1.42 15.65
CA GLY A 106 8.56 1.59 15.29
C GLY A 106 7.62 0.55 15.91
N TRP A 107 8.10 -0.69 16.08
CA TRP A 107 7.38 -1.75 16.80
C TRP A 107 7.35 -1.49 18.30
N GLN A 108 8.46 -1.04 18.90
CA GLN A 108 8.49 -0.63 20.31
C GLN A 108 7.58 0.59 20.58
N SER A 109 7.38 1.45 19.59
CA SER A 109 6.47 2.61 19.65
C SER A 109 4.97 2.24 19.53
N LEU A 110 4.62 0.98 19.23
CA LEU A 110 3.22 0.53 19.10
C LEU A 110 2.40 0.64 20.38
N ASN A 111 3.07 0.78 21.53
CA ASN A 111 2.40 0.83 22.83
C ASN A 111 1.50 2.08 22.99
N ASN A 112 1.71 3.14 22.21
CA ASN A 112 0.91 4.36 22.25
C ASN A 112 0.44 4.77 20.83
N GLY A 113 -0.60 4.10 20.33
CA GLY A 113 -1.25 4.48 19.07
C GLY A 113 -1.74 5.94 19.08
N LYS A 114 -1.87 6.56 17.90
CA LYS A 114 -2.53 7.85 17.73
C LYS A 114 -3.92 7.66 17.13
N ASN A 115 -4.91 8.38 17.64
CA ASN A 115 -6.23 8.40 17.05
C ASN A 115 -6.16 9.02 15.64
N PHE A 116 -6.57 8.26 14.63
CA PHE A 116 -6.67 8.70 13.25
C PHE A 116 -8.12 9.06 12.96
N LEU A 117 -8.45 10.35 13.04
CA LEU A 117 -9.74 10.92 12.61
C LEU A 117 -10.98 10.19 13.17
N GLY A 118 -10.89 9.64 14.38
CA GLY A 118 -11.98 8.89 15.02
C GLY A 118 -12.21 7.47 14.47
N VAL A 119 -11.50 7.04 13.43
CA VAL A 119 -11.71 5.72 12.80
C VAL A 119 -10.86 4.60 13.42
N GLY A 120 -9.90 4.95 14.27
CA GLY A 120 -9.10 3.97 14.99
C GLY A 120 -7.74 4.50 15.43
N MET A 121 -6.92 3.59 15.94
CA MET A 121 -5.56 3.89 16.38
C MET A 121 -4.57 3.48 15.29
N VAL A 122 -3.72 4.41 14.86
CA VAL A 122 -2.62 4.16 13.92
C VAL A 122 -1.29 4.31 14.62
N ASN A 123 -0.26 3.61 14.12
CA ASN A 123 1.09 3.80 14.65
C ASN A 123 1.52 5.28 14.43
N PRO A 124 2.04 5.96 15.46
CA PRO A 124 2.50 7.35 15.35
C PRO A 124 3.50 7.58 14.21
N TYR A 125 4.30 6.56 13.88
CA TYR A 125 5.23 6.54 12.76
C TYR A 125 4.51 6.76 11.43
N PHE A 126 3.51 5.92 11.12
CA PHE A 126 2.75 6.02 9.88
C PHE A 126 1.96 7.33 9.82
N SER A 127 1.36 7.76 10.94
CA SER A 127 0.68 9.04 11.00
C SER A 127 1.60 10.21 10.66
N LYS A 128 2.83 10.23 11.21
CA LYS A 128 3.81 11.29 10.94
C LYS A 128 4.26 11.30 9.48
N ALA A 129 4.55 10.12 8.91
CA ALA A 129 4.95 9.99 7.51
C ALA A 129 3.84 10.45 6.56
N ILE A 130 2.60 10.01 6.81
CA ILE A 130 1.42 10.42 6.03
C ILE A 130 1.24 11.92 6.13
N ASN A 131 1.21 12.50 7.34
CA ASN A 131 0.96 13.93 7.52
C ASN A 131 1.98 14.81 6.77
N LYS A 132 3.24 14.37 6.66
CA LYS A 132 4.28 15.08 5.90
C LYS A 132 4.07 15.04 4.38
N ILE A 133 3.51 13.94 3.88
CA ILE A 133 3.26 13.78 2.45
C ILE A 133 1.88 14.33 2.06
N TRP A 134 0.91 14.25 2.97
CA TRP A 134 -0.51 14.52 2.73
C TRP A 134 -0.77 15.92 2.20
N SER A 135 -0.03 16.93 2.66
CA SER A 135 -0.15 18.30 2.16
C SER A 135 0.11 18.45 0.66
N ASN A 136 0.84 17.50 0.05
CA ASN A 136 1.08 17.47 -1.39
C ASN A 136 -0.01 16.71 -2.17
N ILE A 137 -0.73 15.83 -1.49
CA ILE A 137 -1.77 14.97 -2.09
C ILE A 137 -3.15 15.59 -1.94
N GLU A 138 -3.44 16.21 -0.79
CA GLU A 138 -4.74 16.75 -0.47
C GLU A 138 -5.26 17.78 -1.50
N PRO A 139 -4.45 18.71 -2.03
CA PRO A 139 -4.92 19.64 -3.04
C PRO A 139 -5.43 18.94 -4.31
N LEU A 140 -4.73 17.88 -4.76
CA LEU A 140 -5.16 17.06 -5.90
C LEU A 140 -6.53 16.41 -5.63
N LEU A 141 -6.71 15.83 -4.44
CA LEU A 141 -7.96 15.13 -4.10
C LEU A 141 -9.16 16.08 -3.93
N ARG A 142 -8.90 17.35 -3.62
CA ARG A 142 -9.92 18.40 -3.47
C ARG A 142 -10.20 19.14 -4.77
N ASP A 143 -9.38 18.95 -5.81
CA ASP A 143 -9.56 19.63 -7.09
C ASP A 143 -10.85 19.16 -7.76
N PRO A 144 -11.80 20.08 -8.07
CA PRO A 144 -13.04 19.75 -8.76
C PRO A 144 -12.84 19.01 -10.09
N ILE A 145 -11.72 19.22 -10.77
CA ILE A 145 -11.38 18.57 -12.04
C ILE A 145 -11.27 17.05 -11.88
N PHE A 146 -10.77 16.58 -10.73
CA PHE A 146 -10.53 15.16 -10.46
C PHE A 146 -11.67 14.49 -9.71
N ARG A 147 -12.81 15.17 -9.50
CA ARG A 147 -13.94 14.64 -8.72
C ARG A 147 -14.53 13.36 -9.29
N SER A 148 -14.47 13.18 -10.61
CA SER A 148 -14.95 11.96 -11.28
C SER A 148 -13.87 10.87 -11.40
N TYR A 149 -12.64 11.12 -10.92
CA TYR A 149 -11.54 10.19 -11.10
C TYR A 149 -11.57 9.14 -9.99
N ARG A 150 -11.35 7.87 -10.37
CA ARG A 150 -11.12 6.81 -9.38
C ARG A 150 -9.73 6.99 -8.79
N VAL A 151 -9.64 7.02 -7.46
CA VAL A 151 -8.35 7.16 -6.75
C VAL A 151 -7.97 5.85 -6.09
N THR A 152 -6.78 5.35 -6.43
CA THR A 152 -6.19 4.14 -5.84
C THR A 152 -4.91 4.49 -5.10
N PHE A 153 -4.75 3.96 -3.89
CA PHE A 153 -3.52 4.10 -3.11
C PHE A 153 -2.76 2.78 -3.08
N THR A 154 -1.46 2.82 -3.31
CA THR A 154 -0.59 1.64 -3.19
C THR A 154 0.76 2.00 -2.57
N GLY A 155 1.46 0.99 -2.07
CA GLY A 155 2.80 1.12 -1.53
C GLY A 155 3.35 -0.22 -1.07
N HIS A 156 4.67 -0.28 -0.89
CA HIS A 156 5.36 -1.49 -0.47
C HIS A 156 6.05 -1.30 0.89
N SER A 157 6.13 -2.36 1.68
CA SER A 157 6.68 -2.35 3.04
C SER A 157 5.98 -1.29 3.91
N LEU A 158 6.69 -0.26 4.36
CA LEU A 158 6.14 0.86 5.14
C LEU A 158 5.24 1.81 4.34
N GLY A 159 5.19 1.70 3.01
CA GLY A 159 4.25 2.43 2.16
C GLY A 159 2.85 1.82 2.14
N LYS A 160 2.63 0.64 2.73
CA LYS A 160 1.29 0.05 2.85
C LYS A 160 0.50 0.79 3.93
N ILE A 161 -0.37 1.69 3.51
CA ILE A 161 -1.38 2.30 4.37
C ILE A 161 -2.69 1.58 4.07
N LYS A 162 -3.16 0.78 5.03
CA LYS A 162 -4.45 0.12 4.91
C LYS A 162 -5.52 1.07 5.45
N PHE A 163 -6.26 1.73 4.56
CA PHE A 163 -7.50 2.38 4.93
C PHE A 163 -8.59 1.30 5.00
N HIS A 164 -9.19 1.14 6.18
CA HIS A 164 -10.46 0.44 6.30
C HIS A 164 -11.55 1.48 6.02
N TYR A 165 -12.28 1.31 4.92
CA TYR A 165 -13.54 2.00 4.67
C TYR A 165 -14.69 1.05 5.00
#